data_AF-A0A259DBY2-F1
#
_entry.id   AF-A0A259DBY2-F1
#
_cell.length_a   1.000
_cell.length_b   1.000
_cell.length_c   1.000
_cell.angle_alpha   90.00
_cell.angle_beta   90.00
_cell.angle_gamma   90.00
#
_symmetry.space_group_name_H-M   'P 1'
#
loop_
_entity.id
_entity.type
_entity.pdbx_description
1 polymer ?
#
loop_
_entity_poly.entity_id
_entity_poly.type
_entity_poly.pdbx_seq_one_letter_code
_entity_poly.pdbx_strand_id
1 'polypeptide(L)' 'MASPDALARVTTLRQEIERHNTAYYVLDQPTIPDAEYDRLFRELQTLEADNPELCTPDSPTQRVGGKP' A
#
# COMPACT_ATOMS: atom_id res chain seq x y z
N MET A 1 3.30 -11.32 -16.68
CA MET A 1 2.21 -10.43 -17.10
C MET A 1 1.18 -10.46 -16.02
N ALA A 2 1.26 -9.47 -15.14
CA ALA A 2 0.31 -9.22 -14.07
C ALA A 2 -1.08 -9.12 -14.68
N SER A 3 -2.04 -9.78 -14.04
CA SER A 3 -3.43 -9.68 -14.44
C SER A 3 -3.87 -8.21 -14.35
N PRO A 4 -4.66 -7.71 -15.31
CA PRO A 4 -5.19 -6.34 -15.26
C PRO A 4 -5.94 -6.06 -13.94
N ASP A 5 -6.56 -7.09 -13.35
CA ASP A 5 -7.20 -7.03 -12.04
C ASP A 5 -6.21 -6.79 -10.89
N ALA A 6 -5.02 -7.41 -10.95
CA ALA A 6 -3.98 -7.22 -9.94
C ALA A 6 -3.43 -5.79 -9.98
N LEU A 7 -3.18 -5.25 -11.18
CA LEU A 7 -2.76 -3.85 -11.35
C LEU A 7 -3.80 -2.88 -10.81
N ALA A 8 -5.09 -3.09 -11.14
CA ALA A 8 -6.18 -2.27 -10.63
C ALA A 8 -6.24 -2.32 -9.10
N ARG A 9 -6.14 -3.52 -8.52
CA ARG A 9 -6.18 -3.72 -7.07
C ARG A 9 -4.99 -3.07 -6.36
N VAL A 10 -3.77 -3.25 -6.86
CA VAL A 10 -2.56 -2.59 -6.35
C VAL A 10 -2.73 -1.07 -6.38
N THR A 11 -3.26 -0.52 -7.47
CA THR A 11 -3.48 0.92 -7.62
C THR A 11 -4.46 1.45 -6.57
N THR A 12 -5.58 0.74 -6.36
CA THR A 12 -6.56 1.09 -5.34
C THR A 12 -5.96 1.04 -3.94
N LEU A 13 -5.28 -0.06 -3.59
CA LEU A 13 -4.66 -0.24 -2.27
C LEU A 13 -3.64 0.87 -1.97
N ARG A 14 -2.81 1.23 -2.96
CA ARG A 14 -1.86 2.35 -2.83
C ARG A 14 -2.56 3.67 -2.52
N GLN A 15 -3.64 3.97 -3.25
CA GLN A 15 -4.40 5.21 -3.02
C GLN A 15 -5.06 5.23 -1.64
N GLU A 16 -5.62 4.11 -1.18
CA GLU A 16 -6.20 4.00 0.16
C GLU A 16 -5.13 4.18 1.24
N ILE A 17 -4.02 3.47 1.14
CA ILE A 17 -2.89 3.57 2.10
C ILE A 17 -2.35 5.00 2.15
N GLU A 18 -2.13 5.65 1.00
CA GLU A 18 -1.66 7.05 0.96
C GLU A 18 -2.68 8.04 1.54
N ARG A 19 -3.97 7.80 1.32
CA ARG A 19 -5.04 8.59 1.95
C ARG A 19 -5.03 8.42 3.47
N HIS A 20 -4.85 7.20 3.96
CA HIS A 20 -4.75 6.92 5.40
C HIS A 20 -3.47 7.51 5.99
N ASN A 21 -2.34 7.39 5.31
CA ASN A 21 -1.07 8.04 5.68
C ASN A 21 -1.25 9.56 5.78
N THR A 22 -1.87 10.18 4.78
CA THR A 22 -2.14 11.63 4.80
C THR A 22 -3.03 11.98 5.99
N ALA A 23 -4.09 11.23 6.23
CA ALA A 23 -4.99 11.47 7.36
C ALA A 23 -4.25 11.35 8.71
N TYR A 24 -3.37 10.36 8.85
CA TYR A 24 -2.55 10.15 10.05
C TYR A 24 -1.47 11.22 10.23
N TYR A 25 -0.60 11.43 9.23
CA TYR A 25 0.57 12.29 9.34
C TYR A 25 0.30 13.78 9.09
N VAL A 26 -0.70 14.12 8.27
CA VAL A 26 -0.99 15.52 7.87
C VAL A 26 -2.18 16.07 8.63
N LEU A 27 -3.26 15.29 8.76
CA LEU A 27 -4.50 15.74 9.39
C LEU A 27 -4.59 15.41 10.88
N ASP A 28 -3.64 14.64 11.41
CA ASP A 28 -3.63 14.08 12.78
C ASP A 28 -4.98 13.40 13.15
N GLN A 29 -5.57 12.76 12.14
CA GLN A 29 -6.90 12.14 12.17
C GLN A 29 -6.82 10.76 11.53
N PRO A 30 -6.41 9.71 12.27
CA PRO A 30 -6.47 8.34 11.80
C PRO A 30 -7.90 8.00 11.37
N THR A 31 -8.07 7.64 10.10
CA THR A 31 -9.38 7.26 9.54
C THR A 31 -9.68 5.78 9.71
N ILE A 32 -8.65 4.96 9.92
CA ILE A 32 -8.75 3.52 10.17
C ILE A 32 -7.81 3.13 11.31
N PRO A 33 -8.13 2.07 12.06
CA PRO A 33 -7.21 1.52 13.06
C PRO A 33 -6.02 0.83 12.41
N ASP A 34 -4.90 0.75 13.13
CA ASP A 34 -3.64 0.16 12.66
C ASP A 34 -3.82 -1.28 12.12
N ALA A 35 -4.69 -2.07 12.75
CA ALA A 35 -4.98 -3.43 12.30
C ALA A 35 -5.59 -3.51 10.89
N GLU A 36 -6.39 -2.51 10.52
CA GLU A 36 -6.97 -2.44 9.18
C GLU A 36 -5.95 -1.91 8.17
N TYR A 37 -5.13 -0.94 8.58
CA TYR A 37 -4.00 -0.46 7.78
C TYR A 37 -3.03 -1.61 7.45
N ASP A 38 -2.66 -2.40 8.46
CA ASP A 38 -1.81 -3.58 8.32
C ASP A 38 -2.39 -4.61 7.34
N ARG A 39 -3.72 -4.78 7.32
CA ARG A 39 -4.39 -5.66 6.35
C ARG A 39 -4.24 -5.16 4.92
N LEU A 40 -4.57 -3.89 4.68
CA LEU A 40 -4.43 -3.26 3.36
C LEU A 40 -2.98 -3.34 2.88
N PHE A 41 -2.04 -3.07 3.79
CA PHE A 41 -0.62 -3.11 3.50
C PHE A 41 -0.12 -4.52 3.17
N ARG A 42 -0.50 -5.54 3.95
CA ARG A 42 -0.15 -6.94 3.66
C ARG A 42 -0.75 -7.44 2.35
N GLU A 43 -1.97 -7.02 2.02
CA GLU A 43 -2.59 -7.35 0.74
C GLU A 43 -1.78 -6.77 -0.43
N LEU A 44 -1.40 -5.49 -0.34
CA LEU A 44 -0.55 -4.83 -1.34
C LEU A 44 0.80 -5.55 -1.47
N GLN A 45 1.42 -5.90 -0.35
CA GLN A 45 2.70 -6.60 -0.31
C GLN A 45 2.63 -7.99 -0.96
N THR A 46 1.53 -8.72 -0.74
CA THR A 46 1.30 -10.04 -1.34
C THR A 46 1.14 -9.91 -2.86
N LEU A 47 0.32 -8.95 -3.32
CA LEU A 47 0.11 -8.72 -4.75
C LEU A 47 1.40 -8.31 -5.46
N GLU A 48 2.24 -7.50 -4.83
CA GLU A 48 3.54 -7.10 -5.37
C GLU A 48 4.58 -8.23 -5.31
N ALA A 49 4.53 -9.11 -4.30
CA ALA A 49 5.39 -10.29 -4.23
C ALA A 49 5.04 -11.29 -5.34
N ASP A 50 3.75 -11.50 -5.60
CA ASP A 50 3.26 -12.35 -6.67
C ASP A 50 3.50 -11.73 -8.07
N ASN A 51 3.58 -10.39 -8.13
CA ASN A 51 3.76 -9.63 -9.37
C ASN A 51 4.92 -8.62 -9.21
N PRO A 52 6.18 -9.05 -9.33
CA PRO A 52 7.34 -8.18 -9.13
C PRO A 52 7.38 -6.99 -10.11
N GLU A 53 6.73 -7.12 -11.26
CA GLU A 53 6.54 -6.02 -12.23
C GLU A 53 5.64 -4.88 -11.73
N LEU A 54 4.77 -5.15 -10.74
CA LEU A 54 3.93 -4.14 -10.09
C LEU A 54 4.67 -3.44 -8.94
N CYS A 55 5.75 -4.04 -8.42
CA CYS A 55 6.54 -3.46 -7.33
C CYS A 55 7.31 -2.23 -7.83
N THR A 56 6.80 -1.03 -7.54
CA THR A 56 7.44 0.23 -7.93
C THR A 56 8.13 0.89 -6.73
N PRO A 57 9.22 1.65 -6.94
CA PRO A 57 9.90 2.37 -5.85
C PRO A 57 9.01 3.39 -5.12
N ASP A 58 7.97 3.89 -5.78
CA ASP A 58 6.96 4.78 -5.17
C ASP A 58 5.92 4.05 -4.31
N SER A 59 5.96 2.72 -4.23
CA SER A 59 5.01 1.96 -3.43
C SER A 59 5.23 2.16 -1.93
N PRO A 60 4.17 2.34 -1.13
CA PRO A 60 4.29 2.44 0.32
C PRO A 60 4.96 1.20 0.94
N THR A 61 4.88 0.02 0.31
CA THR A 61 5.58 -1.19 0.74
C THR A 61 7.11 -1.06 0.72
N GLN A 62 7.64 -0.30 -0.24
CA GLN A 62 9.07 -0.01 -0.36
C GLN A 62 9.53 1.08 0.61
N ARG A 63 8.65 2.04 0.92
CA ARG A 63 8.96 3.12 1.88
C ARG A 63 9.04 2.63 3.32
N VAL A 64 8.15 1.75 3.74
CA VAL A 64 8.09 1.26 5.14
C VAL A 64 9.20 0.25 5.44
N GLY A 65 9.71 -0.46 4.43
CA GLY A 65 10.88 -1.34 4.57
C GLY A 65 12.23 -0.60 4.63
N GLY A 66 12.26 0.71 4.41
CA GLY A 66 13.49 1.49 4.31
C GLY A 66 13.87 2.23 5.59
N LYS A 67 14.52 1.56 6.55
CA LYS A 67 15.77 2.04 7.20
C LYS A 67 16.31 1.10 8.29
N PRO A 68 17.66 1.02 8.47
CA PRO A 68 18.76 1.47 7.62
C PRO A 68 19.45 0.36 6.82
#